data_AF-V7D9I3-F1
#
_entry.id   AF-V7D9I3-F1
#
_cell.length_a   1.000
_cell.length_b   1.000
_cell.length_c   1.000
_cell.angle_alpha   90.00
_cell.angle_beta   90.00
_cell.angle_gamma   90.00
#
_symmetry.space_group_name_H-M   'P 1'
#
loop_
_entity.id
_entity.type
_entity.pdbx_description
1 polymer ?
#
loop_
_entity_poly.entity_id
_entity_poly.type
_entity_poly.pdbx_seq_one_letter_code
_entity_poly.pdbx_strand_id
1 'polypeptide(L)'
;MQHFQKAAVDRTDRQAMISFLAGHYRYDTMNHWNRSTSYAHCVKFHALGLDPELAEKAYELLNVDFWDELRLVIEDFVVEMNGEYTISSNGRSNGYLVLVKSQWESTGYHSYCRSCSQRNYQACTEGNNRCGRCGAEGEAGRHNFRHPPRTLRVSGQSLDQEEDFQEWSLDQLASRVEVVEAFDRACDNVRATFISLLSLNVVEETVLIPQKRYVLQSA
;
A
#
# COMPACT_ATOMS: atom_id res chain seq x y z
N MET A 1 13.71 -16.60 -3.43
CA MET A 1 14.87 -16.57 -2.49
C MET A 1 14.56 -15.50 -1.47
N GLN A 2 14.60 -15.82 -0.17
CA GLN A 2 14.34 -14.86 0.90
C GLN A 2 15.46 -13.83 0.95
N HIS A 3 15.13 -12.55 0.85
CA HIS A 3 16.08 -11.44 0.93
C HIS A 3 15.87 -10.66 2.23
N PHE A 4 14.62 -10.45 2.63
CA PHE A 4 14.23 -9.77 3.86
C PHE A 4 13.82 -10.76 4.96
N GLN A 5 13.00 -11.76 4.60
CA GLN A 5 12.52 -12.75 5.57
C GLN A 5 13.68 -13.57 6.13
N LYS A 6 13.77 -13.60 7.46
CA LYS A 6 14.70 -14.49 8.19
C LYS A 6 14.04 -15.84 8.47
N ALA A 7 14.82 -16.77 9.03
CA ALA A 7 14.26 -18.02 9.54
C ALA A 7 13.14 -17.75 10.54
N ALA A 8 12.10 -18.59 10.52
CA ALA A 8 10.95 -18.45 11.40
C ALA A 8 11.39 -18.45 12.87
N VAL A 9 10.84 -17.53 13.64
CA VAL A 9 11.17 -17.36 15.06
C VAL A 9 10.36 -18.36 15.90
N ASP A 10 11.01 -19.05 16.83
CA ASP A 10 10.31 -19.90 17.79
C ASP A 10 9.46 -19.04 18.74
N ARG A 11 8.14 -19.15 18.61
CA ARG A 11 7.17 -18.37 19.40
C ARG A 11 6.98 -18.87 20.83
N THR A 12 7.62 -19.98 21.19
CA THR A 12 7.68 -20.47 22.57
C THR A 12 8.90 -19.95 23.32
N ASP A 13 9.92 -19.46 22.60
CA ASP A 13 11.11 -18.85 23.16
C ASP A 13 10.94 -17.33 23.27
N ARG A 14 10.68 -16.85 24.49
CA ARG A 14 10.59 -15.42 24.80
C ARG A 14 11.80 -14.65 24.31
N GLN A 15 13.01 -15.16 24.57
CA GLN A 15 14.22 -14.41 24.28
C GLN A 15 14.45 -14.32 22.77
N ALA A 16 14.12 -15.39 22.02
CA ALA A 16 14.15 -15.36 20.56
C ALA A 16 13.21 -14.29 19.98
N MET A 17 11.97 -14.22 20.47
CA MET A 17 10.99 -13.21 20.03
C MET A 17 11.45 -11.78 20.35
N ILE A 18 11.91 -11.53 21.58
CA ILE A 18 12.42 -10.22 22.00
C ILE A 18 13.62 -9.81 21.14
N SER A 19 14.59 -10.71 20.95
CA SER A 19 15.78 -10.44 20.15
C SER A 19 15.44 -10.17 18.69
N PHE A 20 14.44 -10.86 18.13
CA PHE A 20 13.95 -10.58 16.78
C PHE A 20 13.31 -9.19 16.67
N LEU A 21 12.37 -8.86 17.56
CA LEU A 21 11.64 -7.58 17.52
C LEU A 21 12.55 -6.39 17.80
N ALA A 22 13.41 -6.46 18.83
CA ALA A 22 14.32 -5.39 19.19
C ALA A 22 15.47 -5.22 18.19
N GLY A 23 15.90 -6.32 17.55
CA GLY A 23 17.00 -6.34 16.59
C GLY A 23 16.58 -6.07 15.14
N HIS A 24 15.28 -5.91 14.86
CA HIS A 24 14.81 -5.63 13.51
C HIS A 24 15.19 -4.22 13.08
N TYR A 25 15.57 -4.03 11.81
CA TYR A 25 15.87 -2.71 11.28
C TYR A 25 14.65 -1.78 11.33
N ARG A 26 14.89 -0.50 11.60
CA ARG A 26 13.84 0.52 11.75
C ARG A 26 14.18 1.75 10.94
N TYR A 27 13.16 2.41 10.41
CA TYR A 27 13.28 3.66 9.66
C TYR A 27 12.31 4.71 10.19
N ASP A 28 12.67 5.98 10.02
CA ASP A 28 11.85 7.11 10.44
C ASP A 28 10.56 7.17 9.59
N THR A 29 9.39 7.16 10.25
CA THR A 29 8.07 7.24 9.60
C THR A 29 7.69 8.67 9.24
N MET A 30 8.27 9.70 9.87
CA MET A 30 8.03 11.12 9.63
C MET A 30 9.27 11.99 9.92
N ASN A 31 9.27 13.23 9.41
CA ASN A 31 10.37 14.21 9.53
C ASN A 31 10.93 14.38 10.95
N HIS A 32 12.17 14.90 11.01
CA HIS A 32 13.09 15.10 12.15
C HIS A 32 12.53 15.64 13.49
N TRP A 33 11.26 16.04 13.54
CA TRP A 33 10.57 16.61 14.70
C TRP A 33 9.83 15.60 15.58
N ASN A 34 9.37 14.46 15.05
CA ASN A 34 8.70 13.44 15.86
C ASN A 34 9.49 12.14 16.04
N ARG A 35 10.67 12.01 15.38
CA ARG A 35 11.60 10.85 15.43
C ARG A 35 10.89 9.49 15.48
N SER A 36 9.72 9.42 14.85
CA SER A 36 8.86 8.24 14.96
C SER A 36 9.47 7.17 14.09
N THR A 37 9.69 5.96 14.63
CA THR A 37 10.27 4.85 13.85
C THR A 37 9.30 3.69 13.76
N SER A 38 9.49 2.87 12.73
CA SER A 38 8.82 1.57 12.58
C SER A 38 9.74 0.56 11.90
N TYR A 39 9.37 -0.71 11.95
CA TYR A 39 9.98 -1.80 11.21
C TYR A 39 10.08 -1.47 9.71
N ALA A 40 11.26 -1.66 9.14
CA ALA A 40 11.52 -1.25 7.77
C ALA A 40 12.51 -2.16 7.05
N HIS A 41 12.48 -2.10 5.72
CA HIS A 41 13.46 -2.71 4.82
C HIS A 41 13.96 -1.70 3.80
N CYS A 42 15.27 -1.70 3.54
CA CYS A 42 15.88 -0.87 2.52
C CYS A 42 15.63 -1.50 1.14
N VAL A 43 14.93 -0.79 0.26
CA VAL A 43 14.58 -1.23 -1.09
C VAL A 43 15.29 -0.42 -2.19
N LYS A 44 16.35 0.31 -1.83
CA LYS A 44 17.22 0.94 -2.82
C LYS A 44 17.84 -0.12 -3.72
N PHE A 45 17.93 0.12 -5.02
CA PHE A 45 18.38 -0.88 -6.01
C PHE A 45 19.73 -1.51 -5.68
N HIS A 46 20.69 -0.72 -5.18
CA HIS A 46 22.00 -1.22 -4.74
C HIS A 46 21.94 -2.19 -3.54
N ALA A 47 20.84 -2.24 -2.80
CA ALA A 47 20.63 -3.06 -1.61
C ALA A 47 19.74 -4.29 -1.88
N LEU A 48 19.07 -4.36 -3.04
CA LEU A 48 18.12 -5.44 -3.38
C LEU A 48 18.80 -6.75 -3.82
N GLY A 49 20.13 -6.80 -3.84
CA GLY A 49 20.88 -7.96 -4.32
C GLY A 49 20.62 -8.27 -5.79
N LEU A 50 20.46 -7.23 -6.62
CA LEU A 50 20.38 -7.36 -8.07
C LEU A 50 21.78 -7.59 -8.65
N ASP A 51 21.87 -8.38 -9.72
CA ASP A 51 23.08 -8.38 -10.54
C ASP A 51 23.23 -7.06 -11.30
N PRO A 52 24.42 -6.75 -11.86
CA PRO A 52 24.65 -5.47 -12.53
C PRO A 52 23.72 -5.18 -13.71
N GLU A 53 23.31 -6.21 -14.46
CA GLU A 53 22.44 -6.07 -15.65
C GLU A 53 21.00 -5.74 -15.22
N LEU A 54 20.48 -6.44 -14.22
CA LEU A 54 19.19 -6.15 -13.61
C LEU A 54 19.16 -4.78 -12.91
N ALA A 55 20.29 -4.36 -12.34
CA ALA A 55 20.40 -3.04 -11.71
C ALA A 55 20.26 -1.91 -12.75
N GLU A 56 20.80 -2.07 -13.96
CA GLU A 56 20.63 -1.10 -15.05
C GLU A 56 19.17 -1.02 -15.50
N LYS A 57 18.52 -2.17 -15.74
CA LYS A 57 17.09 -2.25 -16.07
C LYS A 57 16.19 -1.66 -15.00
N ALA A 58 16.55 -1.79 -13.72
CA ALA A 58 15.81 -1.20 -12.62
C ALA A 58 15.72 0.33 -12.74
N TYR A 59 16.76 1.00 -13.26
CA TYR A 59 16.72 2.43 -13.52
C TYR A 59 15.85 2.80 -14.72
N GLU A 60 15.79 1.95 -15.75
CA GLU A 60 14.90 2.17 -16.90
C GLU A 60 13.42 2.12 -16.48
N LEU A 61 13.07 1.17 -15.58
CA LEU A 61 11.71 1.00 -15.07
C LEU A 61 11.18 2.24 -14.33
N LEU A 62 12.05 3.12 -13.83
CA LEU A 62 11.66 4.39 -13.21
C LEU A 62 10.92 5.35 -14.18
N ASN A 63 10.96 5.09 -15.48
CA ASN A 63 10.22 5.86 -16.49
C ASN A 63 8.76 5.40 -16.65
N VAL A 64 8.36 4.32 -15.97
CA VAL A 64 7.01 3.75 -16.01
C VAL A 64 6.40 3.77 -14.61
N ASP A 65 5.08 3.93 -14.52
CA ASP A 65 4.37 3.73 -13.26
C ASP A 65 4.15 2.24 -13.00
N PHE A 66 5.13 1.60 -12.36
CA PHE A 66 5.10 0.17 -12.00
C PHE A 66 4.51 -0.09 -10.61
N TRP A 67 4.02 0.95 -9.92
CA TRP A 67 3.53 0.81 -8.55
C TRP A 67 2.17 0.11 -8.49
N ASP A 68 1.42 0.07 -9.58
CA ASP A 68 0.13 -0.62 -9.65
C ASP A 68 0.29 -2.12 -9.39
N GLU A 69 1.31 -2.76 -9.99
CA GLU A 69 1.62 -4.18 -9.80
C GLU A 69 2.13 -4.46 -8.38
N LEU A 70 2.94 -3.56 -7.82
CA LEU A 70 3.44 -3.71 -6.44
C LEU A 70 2.31 -3.49 -5.42
N ARG A 71 1.32 -2.65 -5.74
CA ARG A 71 0.20 -2.35 -4.84
C ARG A 71 -0.65 -3.58 -4.57
N LEU A 72 -0.81 -4.47 -5.54
CA LEU A 72 -1.56 -5.73 -5.35
C LEU A 72 -0.95 -6.58 -4.23
N VAL A 73 0.38 -6.67 -4.15
CA VAL A 73 1.08 -7.41 -3.08
C VAL A 73 0.87 -6.74 -1.72
N ILE A 74 0.86 -5.40 -1.68
CA ILE A 74 0.58 -4.64 -0.46
C ILE A 74 -0.88 -4.83 -0.03
N GLU A 75 -1.82 -4.89 -0.97
CA GLU A 75 -3.23 -5.15 -0.69
C GLU A 75 -3.45 -6.55 -0.13
N ASP A 76 -2.75 -7.58 -0.64
CA ASP A 76 -2.77 -8.93 -0.07
C ASP A 76 -2.32 -8.92 1.39
N PHE A 77 -1.25 -8.20 1.72
CA PHE A 77 -0.79 -8.02 3.10
C PHE A 77 -1.83 -7.29 3.97
N VAL A 78 -2.47 -6.24 3.45
CA VAL A 78 -3.55 -5.52 4.16
C VAL A 78 -4.72 -6.46 4.48
N VAL A 79 -5.09 -7.33 3.54
CA VAL A 79 -6.14 -8.33 3.75
C VAL A 79 -5.72 -9.36 4.79
N GLU A 80 -4.48 -9.89 4.70
CA GLU A 80 -3.92 -10.82 5.69
C GLU A 80 -3.95 -10.23 7.11
N MET A 81 -3.66 -8.93 7.23
CA MET A 81 -3.62 -8.19 8.50
C MET A 81 -4.97 -7.59 8.90
N ASN A 82 -6.08 -7.96 8.24
CA ASN A 82 -7.43 -7.43 8.48
C ASN A 82 -7.53 -5.90 8.44
N GLY A 83 -6.61 -5.23 7.74
CA GLY A 83 -6.52 -3.78 7.64
C GLY A 83 -5.87 -3.08 8.83
N GLU A 84 -5.41 -3.79 9.86
CA GLU A 84 -4.73 -3.20 11.03
C GLU A 84 -3.33 -2.68 10.70
N TYR A 85 -2.72 -3.26 9.66
CA TYR A 85 -1.41 -2.87 9.18
C TYR A 85 -1.36 -2.77 7.66
N THR A 86 -0.48 -1.91 7.16
CA THR A 86 -0.13 -1.80 5.76
C THR A 86 1.35 -1.46 5.60
N ILE A 87 1.80 -1.38 4.36
CA ILE A 87 3.18 -1.06 3.99
C ILE A 87 3.20 0.28 3.26
N SER A 88 4.03 1.20 3.74
CA SER A 88 4.25 2.50 3.10
C SER A 88 5.66 2.57 2.53
N SER A 89 5.82 3.19 1.36
CA SER A 89 7.13 3.65 0.90
C SER A 89 7.56 4.90 1.68
N ASN A 90 8.83 4.99 2.07
CA ASN A 90 9.35 6.15 2.81
C ASN A 90 10.82 6.45 2.48
N GLY A 91 11.29 7.60 2.96
CA GLY A 91 12.66 8.08 2.79
C GLY A 91 12.91 8.75 1.44
N ARG A 92 14.12 9.30 1.27
CA ARG A 92 14.54 9.93 0.01
C ARG A 92 14.44 8.91 -1.13
N SER A 93 13.75 9.31 -2.20
CA SER A 93 13.49 8.47 -3.37
C SER A 93 12.70 7.19 -3.05
N ASN A 94 11.87 7.19 -1.99
CA ASN A 94 11.06 6.03 -1.59
C ASN A 94 11.89 4.75 -1.33
N GLY A 95 13.12 4.92 -0.84
CA GLY A 95 14.09 3.83 -0.70
C GLY A 95 13.84 2.85 0.44
N TYR A 96 12.73 2.97 1.17
CA TYR A 96 12.36 2.06 2.26
C TYR A 96 10.90 1.65 2.16
N LEU A 97 10.64 0.37 2.47
CA LEU A 97 9.30 -0.10 2.81
C LEU A 97 9.19 -0.12 4.33
N VAL A 98 8.09 0.41 4.86
CA VAL A 98 7.89 0.61 6.29
C VAL A 98 6.54 0.07 6.70
N LEU A 99 6.52 -0.77 7.74
CA LEU A 99 5.29 -1.27 8.35
C LEU A 99 4.59 -0.13 9.07
N VAL A 100 3.30 0.08 8.83
CA VAL A 100 2.54 1.17 9.45
C VAL A 100 1.17 0.67 9.91
N LYS A 101 0.67 1.25 10.99
CA LYS A 101 -0.70 0.97 11.44
C LYS A 101 -1.69 1.56 10.46
N SER A 102 -2.79 0.85 10.24
CA SER A 102 -3.91 1.30 9.45
C SER A 102 -5.23 0.86 10.05
N GLN A 103 -6.32 1.38 9.50
CA GLN A 103 -7.66 0.93 9.80
C GLN A 103 -8.58 1.16 8.60
N TRP A 104 -9.55 0.27 8.41
CA TRP A 104 -10.62 0.48 7.45
C TRP A 104 -11.59 1.53 7.95
N GLU A 105 -11.78 2.60 7.18
CA GLU A 105 -12.77 3.62 7.45
C GLU A 105 -13.87 3.60 6.40
N SER A 106 -15.11 3.73 6.86
CA SER A 106 -16.24 3.94 5.95
C SER A 106 -16.02 5.23 5.19
N THR A 107 -16.22 5.22 3.87
CA THR A 107 -16.20 6.46 3.10
C THR A 107 -17.49 7.27 3.30
N GLY A 108 -18.47 6.74 4.03
CA GLY A 108 -19.80 7.32 4.22
C GLY A 108 -20.73 7.20 3.00
N TYR A 109 -20.30 6.55 1.92
CA TYR A 109 -21.14 6.38 0.73
C TYR A 109 -22.07 5.19 0.90
N HIS A 110 -23.37 5.41 0.68
CA HIS A 110 -24.41 4.40 0.86
C HIS A 110 -25.05 3.95 -0.44
N SER A 111 -25.00 4.79 -1.49
CA SER A 111 -25.53 4.45 -2.81
C SER A 111 -24.67 4.98 -3.95
N TYR A 112 -24.89 4.45 -5.15
CA TYR A 112 -24.28 4.90 -6.40
C TYR A 112 -25.30 4.90 -7.54
N CYS A 113 -25.14 5.81 -8.50
CA CYS A 113 -25.96 5.85 -9.71
C CYS A 113 -25.54 4.77 -10.71
N ARG A 114 -26.48 3.97 -11.23
CA ARG A 114 -26.18 2.98 -12.29
C ARG A 114 -25.89 3.61 -13.64
N SER A 115 -26.38 4.83 -13.90
CA SER A 115 -26.19 5.53 -15.18
C SER A 115 -24.87 6.30 -15.26
N CYS A 116 -24.43 6.97 -14.19
CA CYS A 116 -23.25 7.85 -14.21
C CYS A 116 -22.20 7.54 -13.12
N SER A 117 -22.38 6.46 -12.37
CA SER A 117 -21.48 6.00 -11.30
C SER A 117 -21.26 6.99 -10.15
N GLN A 118 -22.02 8.09 -10.11
CA GLN A 118 -21.93 9.06 -9.02
C GLN A 118 -22.30 8.40 -7.68
N ARG A 119 -21.37 8.41 -6.73
CA ARG A 119 -21.57 7.97 -5.35
C ARG A 119 -22.33 9.01 -4.52
N ASN A 120 -23.05 8.56 -3.51
CA ASN A 120 -23.89 9.41 -2.67
C ASN A 120 -23.90 8.94 -1.20
N TYR A 121 -23.89 9.91 -0.28
CA TYR A 121 -23.89 9.69 1.18
C TYR A 121 -25.25 9.26 1.75
N GLN A 122 -26.29 9.18 0.92
CA GLN A 122 -27.62 8.73 1.34
C GLN A 122 -27.95 7.37 0.71
N ALA A 123 -28.63 6.52 1.46
CA ALA A 123 -29.26 5.33 0.92
C ALA A 123 -30.50 5.70 0.08
N CYS A 124 -30.83 4.87 -0.89
CA CYS A 124 -32.09 4.90 -1.62
C CYS A 124 -33.20 4.36 -0.71
N THR A 125 -34.36 5.01 -0.75
CA THR A 125 -35.58 4.55 -0.11
C THR A 125 -36.61 4.17 -1.16
N GLU A 126 -37.68 3.49 -0.75
CA GLU A 126 -38.78 3.14 -1.64
C GLU A 126 -39.34 4.40 -2.30
N GLY A 127 -39.47 4.38 -3.64
CA GLY A 127 -39.94 5.52 -4.44
C GLY A 127 -38.95 6.69 -4.59
N ASN A 128 -37.76 6.66 -4.00
CA ASN A 128 -36.77 7.73 -4.16
C ASN A 128 -35.35 7.19 -4.38
N ASN A 129 -34.96 7.13 -5.65
CA ASN A 129 -33.59 6.83 -6.05
C ASN A 129 -33.04 7.78 -7.12
N ARG A 130 -33.64 8.96 -7.31
CA ARG A 130 -33.19 9.91 -8.32
C ARG A 130 -31.74 10.34 -8.10
N CYS A 131 -30.94 10.37 -9.16
CA CYS A 131 -29.57 10.83 -9.13
C CYS A 131 -29.51 12.36 -9.21
N GLY A 132 -28.88 13.02 -8.24
CA GLY A 132 -28.70 14.47 -8.26
C GLY A 132 -27.77 15.00 -9.36
N ARG A 133 -26.93 14.15 -9.97
CA ARG A 133 -25.96 14.56 -11.01
C ARG A 133 -26.52 14.47 -12.42
N CYS A 134 -27.12 13.34 -12.78
CA CYS A 134 -27.65 13.10 -14.14
C CYS A 134 -29.19 13.04 -14.21
N GLY A 135 -29.88 13.10 -13.08
CA GLY A 135 -31.34 13.05 -13.02
C GLY A 135 -31.98 11.67 -13.21
N ALA A 136 -31.20 10.62 -13.48
CA ALA A 136 -31.72 9.26 -13.69
C ALA A 136 -32.45 8.71 -12.45
N GLU A 137 -33.53 7.97 -12.67
CA GLU A 137 -34.40 7.40 -11.64
C GLU A 137 -34.95 6.02 -12.07
N GLY A 138 -35.68 5.34 -11.18
CA GLY A 138 -36.18 3.99 -11.43
C GLY A 138 -35.03 3.01 -11.64
N GLU A 139 -35.08 2.21 -12.70
CA GLU A 139 -33.99 1.28 -13.01
C GLU A 139 -32.66 2.02 -13.32
N ALA A 140 -32.68 3.20 -13.94
CA ALA A 140 -31.42 3.91 -14.23
C ALA A 140 -30.85 4.70 -13.02
N GLY A 141 -31.61 4.76 -11.92
CA GLY A 141 -31.31 5.58 -10.76
C GLY A 141 -30.21 5.05 -9.83
N ARG A 142 -30.20 5.56 -8.60
CA ARG A 142 -29.28 5.14 -7.54
C ARG A 142 -29.63 3.76 -7.01
N HIS A 143 -28.61 3.03 -6.58
CA HIS A 143 -28.68 1.72 -5.94
C HIS A 143 -27.84 1.69 -4.67
N ASN A 144 -28.33 1.03 -3.62
CA ASN A 144 -27.59 0.89 -2.37
C ASN A 144 -26.42 -0.07 -2.54
N PHE A 145 -25.29 0.26 -1.93
CA PHE A 145 -24.18 -0.66 -1.85
C PHE A 145 -24.54 -1.86 -0.97
N ARG A 146 -24.27 -3.08 -1.47
CA ARG A 146 -24.34 -4.31 -0.64
C ARG A 146 -23.29 -4.28 0.47
N HIS A 147 -22.08 -3.83 0.11
CA HIS A 147 -20.99 -3.55 1.03
C HIS A 147 -20.53 -2.11 0.76
N PRO A 148 -20.83 -1.16 1.67
CA PRO A 148 -20.40 0.21 1.52
C PRO A 148 -18.89 0.29 1.30
N PRO A 149 -18.41 1.13 0.36
CA PRO A 149 -17.00 1.29 0.11
C PRO A 149 -16.29 1.80 1.36
N ARG A 150 -15.06 1.33 1.53
CA ARG A 150 -14.17 1.72 2.62
C ARG A 150 -12.87 2.24 2.02
N THR A 151 -12.18 3.06 2.78
CA THR A 151 -10.83 3.49 2.48
C THR A 151 -9.92 3.05 3.61
N LEU A 152 -8.68 2.72 3.28
CA LEU A 152 -7.69 2.45 4.30
C LEU A 152 -7.13 3.78 4.80
N ARG A 153 -7.23 4.05 6.10
CA ARG A 153 -6.58 5.19 6.74
C ARG A 153 -5.29 4.72 7.38
N VAL A 154 -4.18 5.35 7.01
CA VAL A 154 -2.85 5.07 7.57
C VAL A 154 -2.55 6.02 8.73
N SER A 155 -1.98 5.48 9.81
CA SER A 155 -1.50 6.24 10.95
C SER A 155 0.01 6.52 10.79
N GLY A 156 0.41 7.78 10.91
CA GLY A 156 1.82 8.19 10.92
C GLY A 156 2.52 8.04 12.27
N GLN A 157 1.95 7.26 13.19
CA GLN A 157 2.51 7.02 14.52
C GLN A 157 3.71 6.07 14.46
N SER A 158 4.56 6.12 15.48
CA SER A 158 5.59 5.10 15.69
C SER A 158 4.96 3.73 15.95
N LEU A 159 5.71 2.67 15.65
CA LEU A 159 5.28 1.30 15.90
C LEU A 159 6.31 0.57 16.74
N ASP A 160 6.02 0.41 18.03
CA ASP A 160 6.89 -0.23 19.02
C ASP A 160 8.26 0.46 19.16
N GLN A 161 8.28 1.78 19.00
CA GLN A 161 9.48 2.55 19.27
C GLN A 161 9.73 2.60 20.77
N GLU A 162 10.95 2.26 21.18
CA GLU A 162 11.40 2.35 22.58
C GLU A 162 10.56 1.50 23.55
N GLU A 163 9.79 0.53 23.05
CA GLU A 163 9.05 -0.41 23.88
C GLU A 163 10.00 -1.36 24.63
N ASP A 164 9.68 -1.63 25.90
CA ASP A 164 10.32 -2.69 26.66
C ASP A 164 9.58 -4.02 26.44
N PHE A 165 10.03 -4.78 25.45
CA PHE A 165 9.47 -6.10 25.15
C PHE A 165 9.61 -7.11 26.30
N GLN A 166 10.41 -6.85 27.34
CA GLN A 166 10.45 -7.70 28.53
C GLN A 166 9.13 -7.66 29.30
N GLU A 167 8.42 -6.53 29.27
CA GLU A 167 7.14 -6.35 29.95
C GLU A 167 5.96 -7.00 29.20
N TRP A 168 6.15 -7.37 27.93
CA TRP A 168 5.10 -7.96 27.12
C TRP A 168 4.82 -9.41 27.53
N SER A 169 3.56 -9.83 27.43
CA SER A 169 3.18 -11.22 27.57
C SER A 169 3.71 -12.06 26.41
N LEU A 170 3.78 -13.39 26.59
CA LEU A 170 4.18 -14.29 25.50
C LEU A 170 3.26 -14.16 24.29
N ASP A 171 1.95 -14.00 24.51
CA ASP A 171 0.97 -13.84 23.43
C ASP A 171 1.18 -12.52 22.67
N GLN A 172 1.47 -11.42 23.38
CA GLN A 172 1.76 -10.13 22.74
C GLN A 172 3.03 -10.20 21.87
N LEU A 173 4.07 -10.85 22.38
CA LEU A 173 5.30 -11.09 21.62
C LEU A 173 5.02 -11.96 20.39
N ALA A 174 4.34 -13.09 20.56
CA ALA A 174 4.03 -14.02 19.48
C ALA A 174 3.21 -13.36 18.37
N SER A 175 2.15 -12.62 18.73
CA SER A 175 1.32 -11.88 17.77
C SER A 175 2.12 -10.80 17.04
N ARG A 176 3.04 -10.10 17.73
CA ARG A 176 3.86 -9.08 17.07
C ARG A 176 4.92 -9.68 16.15
N VAL A 177 5.54 -10.79 16.55
CA VAL A 177 6.45 -11.55 15.69
C VAL A 177 5.71 -12.00 14.42
N GLU A 178 4.48 -12.51 14.53
CA GLU A 178 3.68 -12.89 13.37
C GLU A 178 3.45 -11.72 12.40
N VAL A 179 3.12 -10.53 12.91
CA VAL A 179 2.95 -9.33 12.08
C VAL A 179 4.25 -8.93 11.37
N VAL A 180 5.39 -8.93 12.08
CA VAL A 180 6.69 -8.53 11.51
C VAL A 180 7.19 -9.59 10.51
N GLU A 181 6.99 -10.88 10.78
CA GLU A 181 7.31 -11.95 9.81
C GLU A 181 6.42 -11.88 8.56
N ALA A 182 5.14 -11.53 8.71
CA ALA A 182 4.24 -11.29 7.57
C ALA A 182 4.66 -10.06 6.76
N PHE A 183 5.11 -9.00 7.43
CA PHE A 183 5.70 -7.83 6.79
C PHE A 183 6.95 -8.20 5.98
N ASP A 184 7.88 -8.96 6.58
CA ASP A 184 9.10 -9.40 5.90
C ASP A 184 8.79 -10.23 4.64
N ARG A 185 7.85 -11.17 4.75
CA ARG A 185 7.36 -11.95 3.61
C ARG A 185 6.74 -11.08 2.53
N ALA A 186 5.92 -10.11 2.90
CA ALA A 186 5.31 -9.19 1.95
C ALA A 186 6.38 -8.34 1.23
N CYS A 187 7.42 -7.88 1.93
CA CYS A 187 8.56 -7.20 1.31
C CYS A 187 9.33 -8.11 0.33
N ASP A 188 9.50 -9.38 0.65
CA ASP A 188 10.11 -10.35 -0.28
C ASP A 188 9.24 -10.58 -1.52
N ASN A 189 7.91 -10.61 -1.36
CA ASN A 189 6.98 -10.69 -2.48
C ASN A 189 7.02 -9.43 -3.34
N VAL A 190 7.05 -8.23 -2.74
CA VAL A 190 7.21 -6.96 -3.46
C VAL A 190 8.51 -6.97 -4.27
N ARG A 191 9.61 -7.43 -3.67
CA ARG A 191 10.90 -7.59 -4.37
C ARG A 191 10.80 -8.58 -5.52
N ALA A 192 10.16 -9.73 -5.32
CA ALA A 192 9.99 -10.74 -6.36
C ALA A 192 9.16 -10.22 -7.54
N THR A 193 8.06 -9.52 -7.27
CA THR A 193 7.24 -8.86 -8.29
C THR A 193 8.06 -7.80 -9.04
N PHE A 194 8.80 -6.95 -8.33
CA PHE A 194 9.68 -5.96 -8.95
C PHE A 194 10.70 -6.62 -9.89
N ILE A 195 11.39 -7.67 -9.44
CA ILE A 195 12.34 -8.41 -10.27
C ILE A 195 11.66 -9.03 -11.50
N SER A 196 10.42 -9.52 -11.37
CA SER A 196 9.67 -10.05 -12.50
C SER A 196 9.38 -8.99 -13.57
N LEU A 197 9.15 -7.74 -13.16
CA LEU A 197 8.93 -6.61 -14.08
C LEU A 197 10.21 -6.25 -14.85
N LEU A 198 11.40 -6.50 -14.29
CA LEU A 198 12.67 -6.28 -15.00
C LEU A 198 12.87 -7.22 -16.21
N SER A 199 12.03 -8.25 -16.36
CA SER A 199 12.01 -9.07 -17.58
C SER A 199 11.31 -8.38 -18.76
N LEU A 200 10.56 -7.30 -18.49
CA LEU A 200 9.90 -6.48 -19.49
C LEU A 200 10.85 -5.43 -20.05
N ASN A 201 10.55 -4.94 -21.25
CA ASN A 201 11.29 -3.84 -21.87
C ASN A 201 10.49 -2.55 -21.73
N VAL A 202 11.16 -1.49 -21.28
CA VAL A 202 10.59 -0.14 -21.29
C VAL A 202 10.73 0.41 -22.71
N VAL A 203 9.60 0.80 -23.31
CA VAL A 203 9.54 1.34 -24.67
C VAL A 203 8.93 2.73 -24.62
N GLU A 204 9.54 3.67 -25.33
CA GLU A 204 8.99 5.01 -25.52
C GLU A 204 7.95 5.01 -26.64
N GLU A 205 6.74 5.49 -26.36
CA GLU A 205 5.68 5.64 -27.35
C GLU A 205 5.30 7.12 -27.50
N THR A 206 5.27 7.62 -28.74
CA THR A 206 4.81 8.98 -29.06
C THR A 206 3.36 8.94 -29.51
N VAL A 207 2.48 9.66 -28.78
CA VAL A 207 1.05 9.77 -29.11
C VAL A 207 0.75 11.15 -29.70
N LEU A 208 0.22 11.20 -30.93
CA LEU A 208 -0.25 12.44 -31.55
C LEU A 208 -1.73 12.67 -31.23
N ILE A 209 -2.04 13.77 -30.53
CA ILE A 209 -3.42 14.11 -30.15
C ILE A 209 -3.97 15.16 -31.12
N PRO A 210 -5.02 14.87 -31.92
CA PRO A 210 -5.61 15.85 -32.80
C PRO A 210 -6.29 16.97 -31.98
N GLN A 211 -5.88 18.22 -32.22
CA GLN A 211 -6.39 19.38 -31.49
C GLN A 211 -7.07 20.37 -32.44
N LYS A 212 -8.32 20.76 -32.13
CA LYS A 212 -9.01 21.87 -32.80
C LYS A 212 -8.60 23.19 -32.15
N ARG A 213 -8.34 24.22 -32.95
CA ARG A 213 -8.07 25.58 -32.49
C ARG A 213 -8.81 26.60 -33.34
N TYR A 214 -9.22 27.70 -32.72
CA TYR A 214 -9.72 28.86 -33.44
C TYR A 214 -8.54 29.69 -33.93
N VAL A 215 -8.59 30.15 -35.18
CA VAL A 215 -7.59 31.02 -35.79
C VAL A 215 -8.28 32.19 -36.46
N LEU A 216 -7.64 33.36 -36.42
CA LEU A 216 -8.04 34.51 -37.23
C LEU A 216 -7.52 34.28 -38.66
N GLN A 217 -8.40 34.42 -39.64
CA GLN A 217 -8.04 34.47 -41.06
C GLN A 217 -8.49 35.81 -41.63
N SER A 218 -7.68 36.38 -42.53
CA SER A 218 -8.11 37.51 -43.35
C SER A 218 -9.27 37.08 -44.23
N ALA A 219 -10.25 37.97 -44.40
CA ALA A 219 -11.37 37.77 -45.31
C ALA A 219 -10.91 37.65 -46.78
#